data_AF-A0A0H5RKR9-F1
#
_entry.id   AF-A0A0H5RKR9-F1
#
_cell.length_a   1.000
_cell.length_b   1.000
_cell.length_c   1.000
_cell.angle_alpha   90.00
_cell.angle_beta   90.00
_cell.angle_gamma   90.00
#
_symmetry.space_group_name_H-M   'P 1'
#
loop_
_entity.id
_entity.type
_entity.pdbx_description
1 polymer ?
#
loop_
_entity_poly.entity_id
_entity_poly.type
_entity_poly.pdbx_seq_one_letter_code
_entity_poly.pdbx_strand_id
1 'polypeptide(L)'
;MTQPAQPRVLADTGGTVVAEHGPLVVVIDRGNGPLTTAAFVLGVLAVVFGGFGAVTLALAASAGRGADIPPVVSAVFLAAGLAFAAATIAAVRRIKAKNRRPLTGYRAVAVFDRARGVLTDADGVVLAPLSQVQLARRMQLGSSSPKLVAMTPSGDRVLKRGNPFNGGIGNLDEVLTAAVYGR
;
A
#
# COMPACT_ATOMS: atom_id res chain seq x y z
N MET A 1 -15.60 28.70 17.97
CA MET A 1 -14.82 27.45 17.88
C MET A 1 -14.61 27.14 16.41
N THR A 2 -13.43 27.44 15.85
CA THR A 2 -13.10 27.16 14.45
C THR A 2 -12.87 25.66 14.30
N GLN A 3 -13.66 25.02 13.43
CA GLN A 3 -13.47 23.64 13.05
C GLN A 3 -12.01 23.43 12.63
N PRO A 4 -11.27 22.44 13.16
CA PRO A 4 -9.90 22.19 12.72
C PRO A 4 -9.92 21.97 11.21
N ALA A 5 -9.07 22.69 10.48
CA ALA A 5 -9.04 22.68 9.03
C ALA A 5 -8.95 21.24 8.54
N GLN A 6 -9.89 20.80 7.68
CA GLN A 6 -9.83 19.44 7.18
C GLN A 6 -8.55 19.26 6.36
N PRO A 7 -7.74 18.20 6.62
CA PRO A 7 -6.56 17.93 5.82
C PRO A 7 -6.97 17.70 4.36
N ARG A 8 -6.45 18.51 3.44
CA ARG A 8 -6.69 18.37 2.01
C ARG A 8 -5.77 17.28 1.47
N VAL A 9 -6.34 16.19 0.97
CA VAL A 9 -5.56 15.11 0.35
C VAL A 9 -5.00 15.59 -0.98
N LEU A 10 -3.68 15.51 -1.13
CA LEU A 10 -2.95 15.87 -2.36
C LEU A 10 -2.69 14.63 -3.22
N ALA A 11 -2.34 13.50 -2.60
CA ALA A 11 -2.18 12.22 -3.27
C ALA A 11 -2.54 11.06 -2.34
N ASP A 12 -3.19 10.03 -2.88
CA ASP A 12 -3.51 8.78 -2.18
C ASP A 12 -3.11 7.59 -3.06
N THR A 13 -2.16 6.79 -2.58
CA THR A 13 -1.70 5.56 -3.25
C THR A 13 -2.24 4.30 -2.56
N GLY A 14 -3.36 4.42 -1.83
CA GLY A 14 -3.97 3.37 -1.03
C GLY A 14 -3.24 3.13 0.29
N GLY A 15 -1.95 2.78 0.23
CA GLY A 15 -1.12 2.54 1.42
C GLY A 15 -0.55 3.82 2.05
N THR A 16 -0.36 4.89 1.27
CA THR A 16 0.27 6.12 1.75
C THR A 16 -0.49 7.33 1.20
N VAL A 17 -0.67 8.33 2.04
CA VAL A 17 -1.39 9.56 1.74
C VAL A 17 -0.48 10.75 1.99
N VAL A 18 -0.48 11.70 1.07
CA VAL A 18 0.08 13.03 1.28
C VAL A 18 -1.08 13.98 1.44
N ALA A 19 -1.13 14.68 2.57
CA ALA A 19 -2.18 15.63 2.88
C ALA A 19 -1.60 16.96 3.33
N GLU A 20 -2.30 18.04 3.01
CA GLU A 20 -1.95 19.40 3.40
C GLU A 20 -2.89 19.86 4.52
N HIS A 21 -2.31 20.44 5.56
CA HIS A 21 -3.03 21.02 6.68
C HIS A 21 -2.45 22.41 6.98
N GLY A 22 -2.92 23.41 6.23
CA GLY A 22 -2.37 24.77 6.25
C GLY A 22 -0.90 24.77 5.82
N PRO A 23 0.04 25.28 6.63
CA PRO A 23 1.46 25.29 6.27
C PRO A 23 2.10 23.90 6.26
N LEU A 24 1.45 22.90 6.85
CA LEU A 24 2.00 21.56 7.03
C LEU A 24 1.67 20.66 5.83
N VAL A 25 2.67 19.98 5.29
CA VAL A 25 2.48 18.85 4.37
C VAL A 25 2.83 17.58 5.13
N VAL A 26 1.87 16.67 5.27
CA VAL A 26 1.98 15.47 6.11
C VAL A 26 1.98 14.24 5.22
N VAL A 27 2.94 13.35 5.45
CA VAL A 27 3.00 12.03 4.81
C VAL A 27 2.53 10.98 5.80
N ILE A 28 1.46 10.27 5.46
CA ILE A 28 0.81 9.29 6.32
C ILE A 28 0.95 7.91 5.68
N ASP A 29 1.53 6.96 6.40
CA ASP A 29 1.51 5.54 6.02
C ASP A 29 0.37 4.83 6.75
N ARG A 30 -0.58 4.29 5.99
CA ARG A 30 -1.68 3.49 6.53
C ARG A 30 -1.19 2.09 6.95
N GLY A 31 0.04 1.68 6.64
CA GLY A 31 0.60 0.40 7.06
C GLY A 31 -0.16 -0.80 6.48
N ASN A 32 -0.58 -0.69 5.21
CA ASN A 32 -1.33 -1.76 4.53
C ASN A 32 -0.43 -2.82 3.88
N GLY A 33 0.87 -2.58 3.80
CA GLY A 33 1.84 -3.39 3.04
C GLY A 33 1.70 -4.91 3.23
N PRO A 34 1.81 -5.45 4.46
CA PRO A 34 1.70 -6.89 4.69
C PRO A 34 0.33 -7.46 4.30
N LEU A 35 -0.74 -6.72 4.58
CA LEU A 35 -2.11 -7.16 4.28
C LEU A 35 -2.38 -7.16 2.77
N THR A 36 -1.85 -6.19 2.02
CA THR A 36 -1.91 -6.18 0.54
C THR A 36 -1.13 -7.34 -0.07
N THR A 37 0.06 -7.65 0.44
CA THR A 37 0.83 -8.82 -0.02
C THR A 37 0.07 -10.12 0.25
N ALA A 38 -0.50 -10.27 1.45
CA ALA A 38 -1.30 -11.45 1.78
C ALA A 38 -2.54 -11.59 0.88
N ALA A 39 -3.26 -10.50 0.62
CA ALA A 39 -4.41 -10.50 -0.28
C ALA A 39 -4.02 -10.94 -1.71
N PHE A 40 -2.87 -10.47 -2.21
CA PHE A 40 -2.37 -10.88 -3.52
C PHE A 40 -2.05 -12.38 -3.56
N VAL A 41 -1.27 -12.89 -2.60
CA VAL A 41 -0.89 -14.30 -2.55
C VAL A 41 -2.13 -15.20 -2.43
N LEU A 42 -3.08 -14.86 -1.55
CA LEU A 42 -4.34 -15.58 -1.42
C LEU A 42 -5.15 -15.55 -2.72
N GLY A 43 -5.14 -14.43 -3.45
CA GLY A 43 -5.82 -14.32 -4.73
C GLY A 43 -5.22 -15.22 -5.80
N VAL A 44 -3.89 -15.28 -5.88
CA VAL A 44 -3.18 -16.20 -6.79
C VAL A 44 -3.50 -17.66 -6.44
N LEU A 45 -3.44 -18.02 -5.16
CA LEU A 45 -3.80 -19.37 -4.69
C LEU A 45 -5.27 -19.70 -5.02
N ALA A 46 -6.19 -18.74 -4.86
CA ALA A 46 -7.59 -18.94 -5.22
C ALA A 46 -7.77 -19.27 -6.71
N VAL A 47 -7.07 -18.56 -7.59
CA VAL A 47 -7.12 -18.80 -9.04
C VAL A 47 -6.49 -20.14 -9.40
N VAL A 48 -5.33 -20.47 -8.84
CA VAL A 48 -4.62 -21.72 -9.14
C VAL A 48 -5.45 -22.93 -8.69
N PHE A 49 -5.85 -22.99 -7.42
CA PHE A 49 -6.60 -24.12 -6.88
C PHE A 49 -8.03 -24.17 -7.42
N GLY A 50 -8.71 -23.02 -7.47
CA GLY A 50 -10.08 -22.93 -7.96
C GLY A 50 -10.19 -23.18 -9.46
N GLY A 51 -9.29 -22.60 -10.25
CA GLY A 51 -9.25 -22.79 -11.70
C GLY A 51 -8.92 -24.23 -12.07
N PHE A 52 -7.88 -24.82 -11.45
CA PHE A 52 -7.52 -26.22 -11.70
C PHE A 52 -8.66 -27.16 -11.28
N GLY A 53 -9.18 -27.00 -10.05
CA GLY A 53 -10.27 -27.83 -9.56
C GLY A 53 -11.56 -27.71 -10.39
N ALA A 54 -11.90 -26.52 -10.87
CA ALA A 54 -13.05 -26.31 -11.74
C ALA A 54 -12.88 -26.99 -13.11
N VAL A 55 -11.71 -26.82 -13.74
CA VAL A 55 -11.42 -27.40 -15.05
C VAL A 55 -11.39 -28.93 -14.98
N THR A 56 -10.69 -29.51 -14.00
CA THR A 56 -10.59 -30.97 -13.88
C THR A 56 -11.93 -31.60 -13.51
N LEU A 57 -12.74 -30.94 -12.69
CA LEU A 57 -14.10 -31.40 -12.36
C LEU A 57 -15.03 -31.33 -13.59
N ALA A 58 -14.95 -30.25 -14.37
CA ALA A 58 -15.73 -30.12 -15.61
C ALA A 58 -15.34 -31.18 -16.64
N LEU A 59 -14.03 -31.42 -16.81
CA LEU A 59 -13.52 -32.46 -17.69
C LEU A 59 -14.01 -33.85 -17.23
N ALA A 60 -13.92 -34.17 -15.94
CA ALA A 60 -14.43 -35.44 -15.39
C ALA A 60 -15.94 -35.63 -15.61
N ALA A 61 -16.72 -34.55 -15.51
CA ALA A 61 -18.16 -34.58 -15.79
C ALA A 61 -18.48 -34.77 -17.29
N SER A 62 -17.66 -34.20 -18.17
CA SER A 62 -17.87 -34.26 -19.64
C SER A 62 -17.32 -35.52 -20.31
N ALA A 63 -16.22 -36.09 -19.80
CA ALA A 63 -15.47 -37.13 -20.50
C ALA A 63 -15.92 -38.57 -20.18
N GLY A 64 -16.78 -38.77 -19.18
CA GLY A 64 -17.25 -40.11 -18.77
C GLY A 64 -16.11 -41.05 -18.33
N ARG A 65 -15.85 -41.17 -17.02
CA ARG A 65 -14.87 -42.10 -16.39
C ARG A 65 -13.44 -42.16 -16.99
N GLY A 66 -13.06 -41.28 -17.91
CA GLY A 66 -11.74 -41.23 -18.55
C GLY A 66 -10.81 -40.12 -18.03
N ALA A 67 -11.18 -39.43 -16.94
CA ALA A 67 -10.30 -38.45 -16.31
C ALA A 67 -9.32 -39.17 -15.38
N ASP A 68 -8.02 -39.03 -15.61
CA ASP A 68 -6.95 -39.60 -14.77
C ASP A 68 -6.97 -39.06 -13.32
N ILE A 69 -7.70 -37.96 -13.08
CA ILE A 69 -7.81 -37.30 -11.77
C ILE A 69 -9.15 -37.65 -11.12
N PRO A 70 -9.17 -38.27 -9.92
CA PRO A 70 -10.40 -38.56 -9.21
C PRO A 70 -11.26 -37.31 -8.96
N PRO A 71 -12.59 -37.38 -9.09
CA PRO A 71 -13.48 -36.23 -8.91
C PRO A 71 -13.42 -35.65 -7.49
N VAL A 72 -13.14 -36.50 -6.48
CA VAL A 72 -12.94 -36.07 -5.10
C VAL A 72 -11.74 -35.13 -4.99
N VAL A 73 -10.62 -35.43 -5.67
CA VAL A 73 -9.43 -34.57 -5.66
C VAL A 73 -9.75 -33.22 -6.31
N SER A 74 -10.45 -33.25 -7.45
CA SER A 74 -10.90 -32.02 -8.14
C SER A 74 -11.81 -31.16 -7.25
N ALA A 75 -12.76 -31.79 -6.54
CA ALA A 75 -13.64 -31.12 -5.61
C ALA A 75 -12.90 -30.50 -4.42
N VAL A 76 -11.88 -31.20 -3.87
CA VAL A 76 -11.03 -30.67 -2.79
C VAL A 76 -10.24 -29.45 -3.26
N PHE A 77 -9.65 -29.50 -4.46
CA PHE A 77 -8.95 -28.35 -5.04
C PHE A 77 -9.89 -27.16 -5.24
N LEU A 78 -11.09 -27.40 -5.76
CA LEU A 78 -12.10 -26.36 -5.93
C LEU A 78 -12.50 -25.74 -4.58
N ALA A 79 -12.76 -26.57 -3.57
CA ALA A 79 -13.10 -26.11 -2.22
C ALA A 79 -11.97 -25.27 -1.60
N ALA A 80 -10.71 -25.69 -1.75
CA ALA A 80 -9.55 -24.92 -1.32
C ALA A 80 -9.46 -23.56 -2.05
N GLY A 81 -9.68 -23.55 -3.37
CA GLY A 81 -9.73 -22.32 -4.17
C GLY A 81 -10.80 -21.35 -3.68
N LEU A 82 -12.00 -21.84 -3.37
CA LEU A 82 -13.09 -21.04 -2.81
C LEU A 82 -12.75 -20.49 -1.42
N ALA A 83 -12.09 -21.28 -0.56
CA ALA A 83 -11.63 -20.83 0.75
C ALA A 83 -10.60 -19.69 0.62
N PHE A 84 -9.62 -19.82 -0.28
CA PHE A 84 -8.67 -18.75 -0.58
C PHE A 84 -9.34 -17.50 -1.17
N ALA A 85 -10.36 -17.67 -2.03
CA ALA A 85 -11.13 -16.55 -2.56
C ALA A 85 -11.85 -15.79 -1.45
N ALA A 86 -12.52 -16.50 -0.54
CA ALA A 86 -13.17 -15.89 0.62
C ALA A 86 -12.19 -15.13 1.52
N ALA A 87 -11.02 -15.72 1.79
CA ALA A 87 -9.95 -15.09 2.56
C ALA A 87 -9.42 -13.82 1.87
N THR A 88 -9.25 -13.85 0.54
CA THR A 88 -8.86 -12.70 -0.28
C THR A 88 -9.87 -11.57 -0.16
N ILE A 89 -11.17 -11.88 -0.31
CA ILE A 89 -12.25 -10.91 -0.18
C ILE A 89 -12.26 -10.28 1.22
N ALA A 90 -12.06 -11.09 2.27
CA ALA A 90 -11.98 -10.60 3.64
C ALA A 90 -10.77 -9.66 3.83
N ALA A 91 -9.60 -10.00 3.29
CA ALA A 91 -8.41 -9.15 3.33
C ALA A 91 -8.65 -7.82 2.61
N VAL A 92 -9.22 -7.84 1.40
CA VAL A 92 -9.57 -6.63 0.63
C VAL A 92 -10.58 -5.76 1.37
N ARG A 93 -11.61 -6.36 1.99
CA ARG A 93 -12.57 -5.62 2.81
C ARG A 93 -11.90 -4.93 3.99
N ARG A 94 -10.96 -5.61 4.68
CA ARG A 94 -10.18 -5.02 5.77
C ARG A 94 -9.30 -3.86 5.29
N ILE A 95 -8.64 -3.99 4.13
CA ILE A 95 -7.87 -2.90 3.52
C ILE A 95 -8.78 -1.69 3.23
N LYS A 96 -9.93 -1.92 2.58
CA LYS A 96 -10.90 -0.85 2.28
C LYS A 96 -11.43 -0.19 3.55
N ALA A 97 -11.75 -0.97 4.58
CA ALA A 97 -12.22 -0.45 5.87
C ALA A 97 -11.14 0.41 6.55
N LYS A 98 -9.88 0.00 6.48
CA LYS A 98 -8.75 0.78 6.99
C LYS A 98 -8.61 2.09 6.21
N ASN A 99 -8.65 2.06 4.88
CA ASN A 99 -8.53 3.27 4.04
C ASN A 99 -9.65 4.29 4.25
N ARG A 100 -10.81 3.87 4.77
CA ARG A 100 -11.94 4.76 5.11
C ARG A 100 -11.80 5.46 6.46
N ARG A 101 -10.83 5.08 7.29
CA ARG A 101 -10.62 5.74 8.59
C ARG A 101 -10.15 7.19 8.38
N PRO A 102 -10.60 8.14 9.23
CA PRO A 102 -10.09 9.50 9.20
C PRO A 102 -8.56 9.54 9.29
N LEU A 103 -7.93 10.41 8.51
CA LEU A 103 -6.47 10.55 8.46
C LEU A 103 -5.86 10.97 9.80
N THR A 104 -6.65 11.62 10.67
CA THR A 104 -6.26 12.00 12.03
C THR A 104 -5.98 10.81 12.95
N GLY A 105 -6.45 9.61 12.60
CA GLY A 105 -6.17 8.38 13.35
C GLY A 105 -4.85 7.70 12.99
N TYR A 106 -4.06 8.27 12.06
CA TYR A 106 -2.80 7.69 11.62
C TYR A 106 -1.61 8.54 12.06
N ARG A 107 -0.53 7.85 12.46
CA ARG A 107 0.75 8.48 12.76
C ARG A 107 1.39 8.97 11.46
N ALA A 108 1.73 10.25 11.41
CA ALA A 108 2.52 10.81 10.31
C ALA A 108 3.90 10.15 10.28
N VAL A 109 4.40 9.79 9.10
CA VAL A 109 5.78 9.31 8.93
C VAL A 109 6.75 10.48 8.87
N ALA A 110 6.30 11.58 8.28
CA ALA A 110 7.03 12.83 8.15
C ALA A 110 6.06 14.01 8.06
N VAL A 111 6.46 15.15 8.63
CA VAL A 111 5.74 16.41 8.55
C VAL A 111 6.70 17.47 8.01
N PHE A 112 6.33 18.09 6.90
CA PHE A 112 7.07 19.19 6.28
C PHE A 112 6.37 20.48 6.67
N ASP A 113 6.97 21.26 7.58
CA ASP A 113 6.44 22.54 8.01
C ASP A 113 7.03 23.65 7.15
N ARG A 114 6.21 24.18 6.22
CA ARG A 114 6.62 25.25 5.31
C ARG A 114 6.77 26.60 6.01
N ALA A 115 6.02 26.84 7.09
CA ALA A 115 6.10 28.09 7.83
C ALA A 115 7.38 28.17 8.65
N ARG A 116 7.78 27.05 9.28
CA ARG A 116 9.04 26.94 10.02
C ARG A 116 10.23 26.57 9.15
N GLY A 117 10.00 26.13 7.91
CA GLY A 117 11.04 25.71 6.99
C GLY A 117 11.78 24.45 7.44
N VAL A 118 11.09 23.52 8.13
CA VAL A 118 11.72 22.29 8.68
C VAL A 118 10.95 21.02 8.33
N LEU A 119 11.69 19.91 8.22
CA LEU A 119 11.16 18.55 8.26
C LEU A 119 11.19 18.05 9.71
N THR A 120 10.06 17.58 10.21
CA THR A 120 9.97 16.88 11.49
C THR A 120 9.49 15.45 11.32
N ASP A 121 9.81 14.60 12.29
CA ASP A 121 9.20 13.29 12.38
C ASP A 121 7.79 13.33 13.00
N ALA A 122 7.25 12.15 13.26
CA ALA A 122 5.95 11.93 13.87
C ALA A 122 5.81 12.51 15.28
N ASP A 123 6.93 12.59 16.02
CA ASP A 123 6.98 13.00 17.42
C ASP A 123 7.32 14.49 17.54
N GLY A 124 7.40 15.19 16.38
CA GLY A 124 7.69 16.62 16.30
C GLY A 124 9.17 16.96 16.38
N VAL A 125 10.06 15.96 16.37
CA VAL A 125 11.50 16.18 16.40
C VAL A 125 11.96 16.72 15.06
N VAL A 126 12.67 17.84 15.08
CA VAL A 126 13.25 18.45 13.87
C VAL A 126 14.37 17.57 13.35
N LEU A 127 14.21 17.08 12.12
CA LEU A 127 15.18 16.23 11.44
C LEU A 127 16.17 17.05 10.61
N ALA A 128 15.67 18.06 9.87
CA ALA A 128 16.49 18.93 9.03
C ALA A 128 15.72 20.19 8.56
N PRO A 129 16.41 21.27 8.19
CA PRO A 129 15.83 22.38 7.43
C PRO A 129 15.34 21.93 6.04
N LEU A 130 14.18 22.41 5.59
CA LEU A 130 13.60 22.05 4.27
C LEU A 130 14.51 22.41 3.09
N SER A 131 15.34 23.45 3.22
CA SER A 131 16.33 23.84 2.23
C SER A 131 17.43 22.80 2.01
N GLN A 132 17.64 21.91 3.00
CA GLN A 132 18.62 20.82 2.95
C GLN A 132 17.95 19.45 2.75
N VAL A 133 16.63 19.42 2.66
CA VAL A 133 15.88 18.20 2.37
C VAL A 133 15.75 18.06 0.85
N GLN A 134 16.01 16.86 0.34
CA GLN A 134 15.70 16.51 -1.05
C GLN A 134 14.80 15.28 -1.07
N LEU A 135 13.77 15.32 -1.92
CA LEU A 135 12.85 14.20 -2.12
C LEU A 135 13.31 13.41 -3.33
N ALA A 136 13.52 12.11 -3.15
CA ALA A 136 14.00 11.26 -4.22
C ALA A 136 13.43 9.84 -4.13
N ARG A 137 13.35 9.20 -5.29
CA ARG A 137 13.17 7.74 -5.39
C ARG A 137 14.55 7.08 -5.37
N ARG A 138 14.75 6.14 -4.46
CA ARG A 138 15.98 5.33 -4.40
C ARG A 138 15.66 3.85 -4.53
N MET A 139 16.46 3.12 -5.29
CA MET A 139 16.37 1.66 -5.34
C MET A 139 16.79 1.04 -4.01
N GLN A 140 16.20 -0.11 -3.68
CA GLN A 140 16.57 -0.89 -2.51
C GLN A 140 17.46 -2.05 -2.94
N LEU A 141 18.56 -2.28 -2.22
CA LEU A 141 19.32 -3.52 -2.40
C LEU A 141 18.40 -4.72 -2.12
N GLY A 142 18.32 -5.65 -3.08
CA GLY A 142 17.47 -6.85 -2.98
C GLY A 142 16.00 -6.66 -3.35
N SER A 143 15.59 -5.49 -3.87
CA SER A 143 14.22 -5.27 -4.34
C SER A 143 14.19 -4.43 -5.62
N SER A 144 13.38 -4.86 -6.58
CA SER A 144 13.11 -4.13 -7.83
C SER A 144 12.14 -2.95 -7.65
N SER A 145 11.63 -2.73 -6.43
CA SER A 145 10.74 -1.61 -6.13
C SER A 145 11.49 -0.45 -5.47
N PRO A 146 11.40 0.79 -6.02
CA PRO A 146 12.00 1.95 -5.41
C PRO A 146 11.34 2.28 -4.05
N LYS A 147 12.06 2.99 -3.19
CA LYS A 147 11.55 3.67 -1.99
C LYS A 147 11.55 5.18 -2.20
N LEU A 148 10.56 5.85 -1.62
CA LEU A 148 10.53 7.30 -1.50
C LEU A 148 11.27 7.68 -0.23
N VAL A 149 12.25 8.56 -0.36
CA VAL A 149 13.07 9.04 0.76
C VAL A 149 13.09 10.57 0.80
N ALA A 150 13.13 11.10 2.02
CA ALA A 150 13.62 12.44 2.28
C ALA A 150 15.11 12.32 2.64
N MET A 151 15.97 12.78 1.76
CA MET A 151 17.41 12.86 1.99
C MET A 151 17.67 14.07 2.88
N THR A 152 18.35 13.85 4.00
CA THR A 152 18.74 14.89 4.96
C THR A 152 20.24 14.83 5.22
N PRO A 153 20.87 15.89 5.76
CA PRO A 153 22.29 15.84 6.14
C PRO A 153 22.63 14.71 7.12
N SER A 154 21.66 14.35 7.97
CA SER A 154 21.79 13.28 8.97
C SER A 154 21.53 11.88 8.40
N GLY A 155 21.20 11.78 7.11
CA GLY A 155 20.93 10.53 6.39
C GLY A 155 19.55 10.47 5.73
N ASP A 156 19.28 9.37 5.03
CA ASP A 156 18.03 9.14 4.33
C ASP A 156 16.90 8.73 5.29
N ARG A 157 15.80 9.49 5.28
CA ARG A 157 14.55 9.10 5.94
C ARG A 157 13.60 8.44 4.94
N VAL A 158 13.26 7.18 5.17
CA VAL A 158 12.30 6.46 4.31
C VAL A 158 10.88 6.91 4.61
N LEU A 159 10.21 7.51 3.62
CA LEU A 159 8.82 7.97 3.72
C LEU A 159 7.85 6.88 3.31
N LYS A 160 8.19 6.12 2.27
CA LYS A 160 7.40 5.00 1.77
C LYS A 160 8.32 3.98 1.11
N ARG A 161 8.12 2.71 1.41
CA ARG A 161 8.72 1.62 0.63
C ARG A 161 7.75 1.24 -0.48
N GLY A 162 8.20 1.24 -1.72
CA GLY A 162 7.43 0.68 -2.82
C GLY A 162 7.20 -0.80 -2.57
N ASN A 163 6.00 -1.26 -2.91
CA ASN A 163 5.66 -2.67 -2.93
C ASN A 163 4.85 -2.89 -4.22
N PRO A 164 5.20 -3.91 -5.04
CA PRO A 164 4.50 -4.17 -6.30
C PRO A 164 3.00 -4.46 -6.09
N PHE A 165 2.62 -4.92 -4.90
CA PHE A 165 1.26 -5.30 -4.55
C PHE A 165 0.43 -4.17 -3.91
N ASN A 166 1.02 -2.99 -3.67
CA ASN A 166 0.33 -1.86 -3.03
C ASN A 166 0.22 -0.59 -3.89
N GLY A 167 0.40 -0.72 -5.21
CA GLY A 167 0.36 0.41 -6.15
C GLY A 167 1.70 1.16 -6.29
N GLY A 168 2.78 0.68 -5.65
CA GLY A 168 4.10 1.29 -5.75
C GLY A 168 4.15 2.71 -5.17
N ILE A 169 5.06 3.55 -5.68
CA ILE A 169 5.19 4.96 -5.26
C ILE A 169 4.23 5.89 -6.03
N GLY A 170 3.72 5.49 -7.19
CA GLY A 170 2.86 6.35 -8.02
C GLY A 170 3.63 7.57 -8.51
N ASN A 171 3.09 8.78 -8.32
CA ASN A 171 3.70 10.11 -8.54
C ASN A 171 3.94 10.87 -7.21
N LEU A 172 4.07 10.14 -6.09
CA LEU A 172 4.14 10.75 -4.76
C LEU A 172 5.34 11.68 -4.55
N ASP A 173 6.48 11.42 -5.20
CA ASP A 173 7.64 12.30 -5.15
C ASP A 173 7.37 13.64 -5.83
N GLU A 174 6.76 13.65 -7.02
CA GLU A 174 6.39 14.86 -7.75
C GLU A 174 5.39 15.68 -6.94
N VAL A 175 4.30 15.04 -6.48
CA VAL A 175 3.26 15.72 -5.68
C VAL A 175 3.83 16.26 -4.37
N LEU A 176 4.68 15.49 -3.69
CA LEU A 176 5.29 15.93 -2.43
C LEU A 176 6.30 17.06 -2.67
N THR A 177 7.09 17.00 -3.74
CA THR A 177 8.02 18.07 -4.13
C THR A 177 7.25 19.35 -4.47
N ALA A 178 6.19 19.24 -5.25
CA ALA A 178 5.31 20.34 -5.58
C ALA A 178 4.67 20.97 -4.34
N ALA A 179 4.15 20.13 -3.43
CA ALA A 179 3.50 20.58 -2.21
C ALA A 179 4.47 21.29 -1.24
N VAL A 180 5.69 20.77 -1.10
CA VAL A 180 6.70 21.29 -0.17
C VAL A 180 7.38 22.54 -0.72
N TYR A 181 7.71 22.57 -2.01
CA TYR A 181 8.53 23.63 -2.60
C TYR A 181 7.78 24.57 -3.56
N GLY A 182 6.49 24.32 -3.82
CA GLY A 182 5.67 25.15 -4.70
C GLY A 182 6.05 25.08 -6.19
N ARG A 183 6.57 23.93 -6.65
CA ARG A 183 6.98 23.70 -8.04
C ARG A 183 6.00 22.84 -8.82
#